data_AF-A0A526QF87-F1
#
_entry.id   AF-A0A526QF87-F1
#
_cell.length_a   1.000
_cell.length_b   1.000
_cell.length_c   1.000
_cell.angle_alpha   90.00
_cell.angle_beta   90.00
_cell.angle_gamma   90.00
#
_symmetry.space_group_name_H-M   'P 1'
#
loop_
_entity.id
_entity.type
_entity.pdbx_description
1 polymer ?
#
loop_
_entity_poly.entity_id
_entity_poly.type
_entity_poly.pdbx_seq_one_letter_code
_entity_poly.pdbx_strand_id
1 'polypeptide(L)' 'MSTTIAPLAPELWADFEDLFGKQGACYGCWCTHFRLAPAVRRANDKQRNKDHIKARIEAGPPPGLLAFEDGKA' A
#
# COMPACT_ATOMS: atom_id res chain seq x y z
N MET A 1 -24.24 -6.49 1.80
CA MET A 1 -23.38 -5.45 1.21
C MET A 1 -23.15 -4.38 2.26
N SER A 2 -22.18 -4.62 3.12
CA SER A 2 -21.64 -3.61 4.02
C SER A 2 -20.34 -3.09 3.41
N THR A 3 -20.25 -1.77 3.25
CA THR A 3 -19.02 -1.10 2.81
C THR A 3 -18.48 -0.29 3.97
N THR A 4 -17.25 -0.60 4.40
CA THR A 4 -16.55 0.15 5.44
C THR A 4 -15.33 0.81 4.85
N ILE A 5 -15.03 2.04 5.23
CA ILE A 5 -13.82 2.75 4.78
C ILE A 5 -13.04 3.14 6.03
N ALA A 6 -11.76 2.77 6.07
CA ALA A 6 -10.86 3.06 7.17
C ALA A 6 -9.55 3.70 6.67
N PRO A 7 -8.90 4.57 7.46
CA PRO A 7 -7.56 5.04 7.16
C PRO A 7 -6.57 3.87 7.08
N LEU A 8 -5.64 3.92 6.13
CA LEU A 8 -4.56 2.94 6.02
C LEU A 8 -3.56 3.13 7.18
N ALA A 9 -3.91 2.54 8.31
CA ALA A 9 -3.12 2.54 9.53
C ALA A 9 -2.29 1.24 9.63
N PRO A 10 -1.25 1.20 10.50
CA PRO A 10 -0.35 0.05 10.59
C PRO A 10 -1.03 -1.29 10.86
N GLU A 11 -2.15 -1.27 11.59
CA GLU A 11 -2.96 -2.45 11.88
C GLU A 11 -3.61 -3.09 10.64
N LEU A 12 -3.82 -2.33 9.56
CA LEU A 12 -4.41 -2.80 8.31
C LEU A 12 -3.35 -3.24 7.28
N TRP A 13 -2.09 -3.41 7.70
CA TRP A 13 -1.02 -3.78 6.79
C TRP A 13 -1.27 -5.12 6.09
N ALA A 14 -1.79 -6.12 6.82
CA ALA A 14 -2.10 -7.42 6.25
C ALA A 14 -3.21 -7.34 5.18
N ASP A 15 -4.26 -6.56 5.44
CA ASP A 15 -5.35 -6.34 4.48
C ASP A 15 -4.86 -5.58 3.24
N PHE A 16 -3.97 -4.60 3.42
CA PHE A 16 -3.32 -3.88 2.32
C PHE A 16 -2.45 -4.81 1.46
N GLU A 17 -1.69 -5.71 2.09
CA GLU A 17 -0.90 -6.73 1.38
C GLU A 17 -1.78 -7.72 0.61
N ASP A 18 -2.92 -8.12 1.17
CA ASP A 18 -3.86 -9.05 0.53
C ASP A 18 -4.53 -8.40 -0.68
N LEU A 19 -5.05 -7.17 -0.53
CA LEU A 19 -5.65 -6.38 -1.62
C LEU A 19 -4.70 -6.22 -2.81
N PHE A 20 -3.41 -5.99 -2.54
CA PHE A 20 -2.41 -5.77 -3.58
C PHE A 20 -1.86 -7.10 -4.13
N GLY A 21 -1.99 -8.19 -3.40
CA GLY A 21 -1.58 -9.53 -3.79
C GLY A 21 -0.07 -9.72 -3.99
N LYS A 22 0.32 -10.90 -4.50
CA LYS A 22 1.73 -11.33 -4.63
C LYS A 22 2.58 -10.45 -5.55
N GLN A 23 1.95 -9.79 -6.51
CA GLN A 23 2.63 -8.89 -7.44
C GLN A 23 2.63 -7.43 -6.95
N GLY A 24 1.92 -7.12 -5.86
CA GLY A 24 1.61 -5.75 -5.48
C GLY A 24 0.61 -5.11 -6.45
N ALA A 25 0.36 -3.80 -6.29
CA ALA A 25 -0.33 -3.00 -7.31
C ALA A 25 0.44 -3.01 -8.65
N CYS A 26 -0.18 -2.48 -9.72
CA CYS A 26 0.31 -2.40 -11.11
C CYS A 26 1.85 -2.57 -11.25
N TYR A 27 2.28 -3.79 -11.59
CA TYR A 27 3.68 -4.21 -11.77
C TYR A 27 4.63 -3.99 -10.55
N GLY A 28 4.17 -4.26 -9.33
CA GLY A 28 5.01 -4.13 -8.12
C GLY A 28 5.26 -2.70 -7.70
N CYS A 29 4.37 -1.78 -8.10
CA CYS A 29 4.52 -0.36 -7.76
C CYS A 29 4.15 -0.04 -6.32
N TRP A 30 3.36 -0.89 -5.63
CA TRP A 30 2.94 -0.69 -4.23
C TRP A 30 2.45 0.74 -3.91
N CYS A 31 1.80 1.39 -4.90
CA CYS A 31 1.36 2.79 -4.82
C CYS A 31 2.48 3.80 -4.46
N THR A 32 3.74 3.48 -4.78
CA THR A 32 4.90 4.38 -4.60
C THR A 32 5.26 5.16 -5.87
N HIS A 33 4.62 4.86 -7.01
CA HIS A 33 4.97 5.46 -8.31
C HIS A 33 4.96 7.01 -8.31
N PHE A 34 3.98 7.60 -7.63
CA PHE A 34 3.87 9.06 -7.51
C PHE A 34 4.54 9.61 -6.25
N ARG A 35 5.06 8.74 -5.38
CA ARG A 35 5.69 9.11 -4.10
C ARG A 35 7.21 9.18 -4.19
N LEU A 36 7.79 8.36 -5.06
CA LEU A 36 9.23 8.27 -5.26
C LEU A 36 9.70 9.15 -6.42
N ALA A 37 10.84 9.80 -6.23
CA ALA A 37 11.53 10.51 -7.30
C ALA A 37 11.84 9.57 -8.49
N PRO A 38 11.82 10.05 -9.75
CA PRO A 38 12.01 9.20 -10.92
C PRO A 38 13.30 8.38 -10.91
N ALA A 39 14.41 8.95 -10.42
CA ALA A 39 15.68 8.24 -10.29
C ALA A 39 15.60 7.09 -9.28
N VAL A 40 14.96 7.32 -8.12
CA VAL A 40 14.77 6.31 -7.08
C VAL A 40 13.87 5.18 -7.58
N ARG A 41 12.77 5.51 -8.27
CA ARG A 41 11.90 4.49 -8.86
C ARG A 41 12.62 3.57 -9.83
N ARG A 42 13.46 4.13 -10.69
CA ARG A 42 14.19 3.34 -11.71
C ARG A 42 15.20 2.39 -11.08
N ALA A 43 15.75 2.75 -9.92
CA ALA A 43 16.70 1.92 -9.17
C ALA A 43 16.03 0.97 -8.17
N ASN A 44 14.73 1.12 -7.91
CA ASN A 44 13.99 0.29 -6.98
C ASN A 44 13.45 -0.99 -7.62
N ASP A 45 13.22 -1.98 -6.77
CA ASP A 45 12.50 -3.21 -7.09
C ASP A 45 11.18 -3.28 -6.31
N LYS A 46 10.40 -4.34 -6.57
CA LYS A 46 9.11 -4.57 -5.93
C LYS A 46 9.21 -4.66 -4.39
N GLN A 47 10.30 -5.19 -3.85
CA GLN A 47 10.48 -5.35 -2.41
C GLN A 47 10.79 -4.00 -1.77
N ARG A 48 11.71 -3.23 -2.35
CA ARG A 48 12.02 -1.87 -1.89
C ARG A 48 10.82 -0.95 -1.96
N ASN A 49 9.95 -1.10 -2.96
CA ASN A 49 8.69 -0.36 -3.04
C ASN A 49 7.73 -0.74 -1.91
N LYS A 50 7.62 -2.04 -1.60
CA LYS A 50 6.82 -2.56 -0.50
C LYS A 50 7.32 -2.06 0.86
N ASP A 51 8.62 -2.11 1.09
CA ASP A 51 9.26 -1.64 2.32
C ASP A 51 9.07 -0.12 2.48
N HIS A 52 9.16 0.63 1.38
CA HIS A 52 8.95 2.08 1.38
C HIS A 52 7.52 2.45 1.79
N ILE A 53 6.50 1.78 1.22
CA ILE A 53 5.11 2.08 1.60
C ILE A 53 4.81 1.61 3.03
N LYS A 54 5.37 0.47 3.46
CA LYS A 54 5.24 -0.01 4.84
C LYS A 54 5.77 1.00 5.86
N ALA A 55 7.01 1.44 5.68
CA ALA A 55 7.62 2.44 6.55
C ALA A 55 6.81 3.75 6.57
N ARG A 56 6.19 4.13 5.45
CA ARG A 56 5.36 5.32 5.36
C ARG A 56 4.02 5.18 6.09
N ILE A 57 3.42 4.00 6.11
CA ILE A 57 2.21 3.68 6.87
C ILE A 57 2.54 3.72 8.37
N GLU A 58 3.63 3.07 8.77
CA GLU A 58 4.11 3.02 10.16
C GLU A 58 4.45 4.42 10.71
N ALA A 59 5.09 5.27 9.91
CA ALA A 59 5.45 6.62 10.33
C ALA A 59 4.24 7.57 10.45
N GLY A 60 3.16 7.30 9.72
CA GLY A 60 2.00 8.19 9.64
C GLY A 60 2.31 9.56 9.01
N PRO A 61 1.29 10.42 8.81
CA PRO A 61 -0.14 10.11 8.88
C PRO A 61 -0.55 9.10 7.77
N PRO A 62 -1.67 8.36 7.92
CA PRO A 62 -2.11 7.34 6.96
C PRO A 62 -2.01 7.82 5.49
N PRO A 63 -1.28 7.11 4.61
CA PRO A 63 -1.03 7.58 3.25
C PRO A 63 -2.22 7.40 2.30
N GLY A 64 -3.32 6.80 2.77
CA GLY A 64 -4.54 6.54 1.99
C GLY A 64 -5.65 5.93 2.85
N LEU A 65 -6.70 5.45 2.18
CA LEU A 65 -7.84 4.75 2.77
C LEU A 65 -7.89 3.32 2.21
N LEU A 66 -8.38 2.38 3.02
CA LEU A 66 -8.76 1.05 2.59
C LEU A 66 -10.29 0.95 2.63
N ALA A 67 -10.87 0.46 1.54
CA ALA A 67 -12.30 0.17 1.48
C ALA A 67 -12.47 -1.33 1.65
N PHE A 68 -13.46 -1.72 2.45
CA PHE A 68 -13.80 -3.11 2.71
C PHE A 68 -15.20 -3.39 2.19
N GLU A 69 -15.35 -4.47 1.42
CA GLU A 69 -16.63 -5.03 1.00
C GLU A 69 -16.86 -6.35 1.74
N ASP A 70 -17.95 -6.43 2.51
CA ASP A 70 -18.33 -7.59 3.31
C ASP A 70 -17.16 -8.14 4.17
N GLY A 71 -16.33 -7.22 4.70
CA GLY A 71 -15.23 -7.51 5.63
C GLY A 71 -13.88 -7.80 4.96
N LYS A 72 -13.75 -7.65 3.64
CA LYS A 72 -12.49 -7.84 2.90
C LYS A 72 -12.10 -6.59 2.13
N ALA A 73 -10.80 -6.28 2.15
CA ALA A 73 -10.22 -5.16 1.40
C ALA A 73 -10.18 -5.42 -0.11
#